data_AF-S9U7H7-F1
#
_entry.id   AF-S9U7H7-F1
#
_cell.length_a   1.000
_cell.length_b   1.000
_cell.length_c   1.000
_cell.angle_alpha   90.00
_cell.angle_beta   90.00
_cell.angle_gamma   90.00
#
_symmetry.space_group_name_H-M   'P 1'
#
loop_
_entity.id
_entity.type
_entity.pdbx_description
1 polymer ?
#
loop_
_entity_poly.entity_id
_entity_poly.type
_entity_poly.pdbx_seq_one_letter_code
_entity_poly.pdbx_strand_id
1 'polypeptide(L)'
;MLQRYWPWRQLRELGDTSVGYTFEEELARGPRFRHIGIQNNIQFDYISQQLRWVSELVNREESFRNHLRHLDRLVEDLNDINELLQSSLTCSICHLLYENPVLFWPCGHTFCQVCFDSLAIAPSLYRCPTCGSIGSEGFVHNLLVGDTVSKWMFKDAGYGDLQEPLNKIRLHLSRFRKQRMESKIAELKQLIQEQKQLHGEQNVIDNRSIDITYRAF
;
A
#
# COMPACT_ATOMS: atom_id res chain seq x y z
N MET A 1 -14.31 -13.22 21.16
CA MET A 1 -13.95 -14.24 22.18
C MET A 1 -12.49 -14.72 22.06
N LEU A 2 -11.55 -13.89 21.56
CA LEU A 2 -10.11 -14.20 21.43
C LEU A 2 -9.20 -13.23 22.23
N GLN A 3 -9.77 -12.25 22.93
CA GLN A 3 -9.01 -11.23 23.67
C GLN A 3 -8.40 -11.69 25.01
N ARG A 4 -8.53 -12.97 25.39
CA ARG A 4 -8.14 -13.45 26.73
C ARG A 4 -6.92 -14.37 26.77
N TYR A 5 -6.28 -14.63 25.64
CA TYR A 5 -5.04 -15.43 25.59
C TYR A 5 -3.76 -14.60 25.62
N TRP A 6 -3.87 -13.34 25.19
CA TRP A 6 -2.81 -12.36 25.23
C TRP A 6 -2.27 -12.00 26.64
N PRO A 7 -3.04 -12.12 27.75
CA PRO A 7 -2.54 -11.72 29.07
C PRO A 7 -1.50 -12.65 29.70
N TRP A 8 -1.60 -13.98 29.58
CA TRP A 8 -0.77 -14.89 30.41
C TRP A 8 0.74 -14.72 30.18
N ARG A 9 1.17 -14.77 28.91
CA ARG A 9 2.60 -14.70 28.57
C ARG A 9 3.17 -13.33 28.93
N GLN A 10 2.38 -12.27 28.72
CA GLN A 10 2.75 -10.90 29.06
C GLN A 10 2.77 -10.66 30.57
N LEU A 11 1.82 -11.22 31.34
CA LEU A 11 1.79 -11.15 32.80
C LEU A 11 2.97 -11.90 33.43
N ARG A 12 3.35 -13.05 32.85
CA ARG A 12 4.57 -13.77 33.25
C ARG A 12 5.84 -12.97 32.94
N GLU A 13 5.92 -12.32 31.77
CA GLU A 13 7.02 -11.41 31.44
C GLU A 13 7.08 -10.19 32.37
N LEU A 14 5.92 -9.75 32.89
CA LEU A 14 5.79 -8.68 33.88
C LEU A 14 6.00 -9.16 35.33
N GLY A 15 6.32 -10.43 35.56
CA GLY A 15 6.65 -10.99 36.88
C GLY A 15 5.46 -11.27 37.79
N ASP A 16 4.25 -11.38 37.25
CA ASP A 16 3.05 -11.74 38.01
C ASP A 16 3.15 -13.19 38.53
N THR A 17 3.03 -13.38 39.83
CA THR A 17 3.12 -14.70 40.50
C THR A 17 1.78 -15.43 40.53
N SER A 18 0.69 -14.76 40.15
CA SER A 18 -0.65 -15.36 40.06
C SER A 18 -0.81 -16.28 38.83
N VAL A 19 0.16 -16.26 37.90
CA VAL A 19 0.21 -17.10 36.71
C VAL A 19 1.29 -18.20 36.79
N GLY A 20 1.08 -19.30 36.10
CA GLY A 20 1.92 -20.50 36.10
C GLY A 20 3.18 -20.28 35.29
N TYR A 21 4.24 -20.98 35.67
CA TYR A 21 5.53 -20.88 34.99
C TYR A 21 5.51 -21.62 33.66
N THR A 22 4.69 -22.65 33.54
CA THR A 22 4.46 -23.38 32.29
C THR A 22 3.01 -23.26 31.84
N PHE A 23 2.78 -23.53 30.56
CA PHE A 23 1.45 -23.46 29.99
C PHE A 23 0.57 -24.61 30.54
N GLU A 24 1.19 -25.75 30.82
CA GLU A 24 0.60 -26.94 31.42
C GLU A 24 0.15 -26.68 32.87
N GLU A 25 0.95 -25.96 33.66
CA GLU A 25 0.58 -25.53 35.02
C GLU A 25 -0.64 -24.59 35.02
N GLU A 26 -0.72 -23.65 34.07
CA GLU A 26 -1.88 -22.78 33.94
C GLU A 26 -3.14 -23.51 33.49
N LEU A 27 -3.00 -24.46 32.55
CA LEU A 27 -4.10 -25.33 32.12
C LEU A 27 -4.70 -26.13 33.30
N ALA A 28 -3.87 -26.51 34.27
CA ALA A 28 -4.29 -27.27 35.45
C ALA A 28 -5.04 -26.44 36.49
N ARG A 29 -4.82 -25.11 36.56
CA ARG A 29 -5.32 -24.20 37.60
C ARG A 29 -6.83 -23.90 37.56
N GLY A 30 -7.59 -24.42 36.60
CA GLY A 30 -9.06 -24.41 36.72
C GLY A 30 -9.87 -24.61 35.43
N PRO A 31 -11.22 -24.63 35.53
CA PRO A 31 -12.12 -24.89 34.40
C PRO A 31 -12.01 -23.85 33.27
N ARG A 32 -11.57 -22.61 33.58
CA ARG A 32 -11.35 -21.54 32.59
C ARG A 32 -10.39 -21.94 31.46
N PHE A 33 -9.37 -22.74 31.76
CA PHE A 33 -8.35 -23.16 30.80
C PHE A 33 -8.53 -24.60 30.33
N ARG A 34 -9.23 -25.46 31.10
CA ARG A 34 -9.60 -26.81 30.65
C ARG A 34 -10.42 -26.79 29.36
N HIS A 35 -11.28 -25.79 29.14
CA HIS A 35 -12.00 -25.70 27.86
C HIS A 35 -11.06 -25.43 26.68
N ILE A 36 -9.97 -24.67 26.87
CA ILE A 36 -8.93 -24.52 25.85
C ILE A 36 -8.12 -25.81 25.69
N GLY A 37 -7.80 -26.51 26.79
CA GLY A 37 -7.14 -27.82 26.76
C GLY A 37 -7.96 -28.91 26.05
N ILE A 38 -9.28 -28.90 26.21
CA ILE A 38 -10.23 -29.82 25.54
C ILE A 38 -10.52 -29.35 24.10
N GLN A 39 -10.36 -28.07 23.80
CA GLN A 39 -10.44 -27.49 22.45
C GLN A 39 -9.08 -27.39 21.73
N ASN A 40 -7.98 -27.85 22.36
CA ASN A 40 -6.65 -27.92 21.75
C ASN A 40 -6.56 -29.00 20.66
N ASN A 41 -7.68 -29.60 20.28
CA ASN A 41 -7.87 -30.15 18.95
C ASN A 41 -8.07 -29.00 17.94
N ILE A 42 -7.10 -28.09 17.85
CA ILE A 42 -6.99 -27.26 16.64
C ILE A 42 -6.83 -28.26 15.52
N GLN A 43 -7.86 -28.42 14.67
CA GLN A 43 -7.75 -29.38 13.58
C GLN A 43 -6.51 -29.00 12.78
N PHE A 44 -5.55 -29.91 12.77
CA PHE A 44 -4.23 -29.75 12.17
C PHE A 44 -4.32 -29.23 10.72
N ASP A 45 -5.43 -29.56 10.05
CA ASP A 45 -5.77 -29.16 8.71
C ASP A 45 -5.92 -27.63 8.57
N TYR A 46 -6.46 -26.91 9.57
CA TYR A 46 -6.54 -25.45 9.54
C TYR A 46 -5.16 -24.79 9.62
N ILE A 47 -4.27 -25.27 10.50
CA ILE A 47 -2.89 -24.74 10.60
C ILE A 47 -2.12 -25.04 9.31
N SER A 48 -2.31 -26.25 8.75
CA SER A 48 -1.72 -26.64 7.47
C SER A 48 -2.21 -25.74 6.32
N GLN A 49 -3.50 -25.42 6.30
CA GLN A 49 -4.10 -24.51 5.33
C GLN A 49 -3.55 -23.08 5.47
N GLN A 50 -3.40 -22.57 6.69
CA GLN A 50 -2.81 -21.26 6.95
C GLN A 50 -1.35 -21.20 6.48
N LEU A 51 -0.54 -22.24 6.74
CA LEU A 51 0.83 -22.32 6.22
C LEU A 51 0.88 -22.34 4.69
N ARG A 52 -0.09 -22.98 4.04
CA ARG A 52 -0.21 -22.95 2.58
C ARG A 52 -0.47 -21.53 2.07
N TRP A 53 -1.35 -20.77 2.71
CA TRP A 53 -1.61 -19.37 2.34
C TRP A 53 -0.38 -18.48 2.50
N VAL A 54 0.34 -18.61 3.62
CA VAL A 54 1.57 -17.84 3.85
C VAL A 54 2.64 -18.22 2.83
N SER A 55 2.78 -19.50 2.51
CA SER A 55 3.70 -19.97 1.46
C SER A 55 3.36 -19.40 0.09
N GLU A 56 2.08 -19.33 -0.28
CA GLU A 56 1.64 -18.75 -1.55
C GLU A 56 1.91 -17.24 -1.59
N LEU A 57 1.68 -16.53 -0.48
CA LEU A 57 1.95 -15.10 -0.38
C LEU A 57 3.45 -14.82 -0.56
N VAL A 58 4.32 -15.63 0.05
CA VAL A 58 5.77 -15.54 -0.14
C VAL A 58 6.19 -15.80 -1.59
N ASN A 59 5.57 -16.78 -2.26
CA ASN A 59 5.85 -17.08 -3.66
C ASN A 59 5.43 -15.93 -4.60
N ARG A 60 4.32 -15.25 -4.30
CA ARG A 60 3.80 -14.14 -5.12
C ARG A 60 4.46 -12.79 -4.85
N GLU A 61 5.22 -12.66 -3.78
CA GLU A 61 5.79 -11.39 -3.35
C GLU A 61 6.67 -10.75 -4.43
N GLU A 62 7.46 -11.55 -5.15
CA GLU A 62 8.32 -11.04 -6.21
C GLU A 62 7.53 -10.42 -7.37
N SER A 63 6.44 -11.08 -7.78
CA SER A 63 5.53 -10.53 -8.80
C SER A 63 4.90 -9.23 -8.31
N PHE A 64 4.46 -9.19 -7.06
CA PHE A 64 3.88 -7.97 -6.47
C PHE A 64 4.88 -6.82 -6.43
N ARG A 65 6.14 -7.07 -6.04
CA ARG A 65 7.21 -6.07 -6.10
C ARG A 65 7.46 -5.55 -7.51
N ASN A 66 7.44 -6.44 -8.50
CA ASN A 66 7.64 -6.06 -9.90
C ASN A 66 6.50 -5.17 -10.41
N HIS A 67 5.24 -5.49 -10.09
CA HIS A 67 4.10 -4.63 -10.42
C HIS A 67 4.20 -3.26 -9.76
N LEU A 68 4.61 -3.18 -8.49
CA LEU A 68 4.80 -1.90 -7.81
C LEU A 68 5.90 -1.05 -8.42
N ARG A 69 7.04 -1.67 -8.79
CA ARG A 69 8.09 -0.95 -9.53
C ARG A 69 7.57 -0.39 -10.86
N HIS A 70 6.69 -1.12 -11.54
CA HIS A 70 6.09 -0.64 -12.77
C HIS A 70 5.13 0.53 -12.52
N LEU A 71 4.29 0.43 -11.48
CA LEU A 71 3.42 1.52 -11.05
C LEU A 71 4.22 2.76 -10.64
N ASP A 72 5.32 2.61 -9.90
CA ASP A 72 6.20 3.71 -9.51
C ASP A 72 6.71 4.46 -10.76
N ARG A 73 7.22 3.73 -11.76
CA ARG A 73 7.68 4.34 -13.03
C ARG A 73 6.55 5.05 -13.78
N LEU A 74 5.37 4.44 -13.87
CA LEU A 74 4.23 5.06 -14.54
C LEU A 74 3.82 6.36 -13.86
N VAL A 75 3.87 6.42 -12.53
CA VAL A 75 3.57 7.65 -11.78
C VAL A 75 4.65 8.70 -12.02
N GLU A 76 5.93 8.32 -12.06
CA GLU A 76 7.04 9.22 -12.44
C GLU A 76 6.84 9.78 -13.85
N ASP A 77 6.61 8.92 -14.85
CA ASP A 77 6.39 9.34 -16.25
C ASP A 77 5.19 10.31 -16.37
N LEU A 78 4.10 10.06 -15.64
CA LEU A 78 2.94 10.95 -15.61
C LEU A 78 3.24 12.30 -14.93
N ASN A 79 4.11 12.32 -13.92
CA ASN A 79 4.56 13.57 -13.30
C ASN A 79 5.45 14.37 -14.27
N ASP A 80 6.36 13.73 -14.98
CA ASP A 80 7.21 14.42 -15.97
C ASP A 80 6.36 15.05 -17.09
N ILE A 81 5.36 14.32 -17.60
CA ILE A 81 4.39 14.85 -18.57
C ILE A 81 3.58 16.02 -17.96
N ASN A 82 3.28 15.97 -16.65
CA ASN A 82 2.64 17.09 -15.95
C ASN A 82 3.47 18.36 -16.03
N GLU A 83 4.72 18.29 -15.62
CA GLU A 83 5.60 19.44 -15.50
C GLU A 83 5.87 20.06 -16.88
N LEU A 84 6.05 19.22 -17.91
CA LEU A 84 6.21 19.67 -19.29
C LEU A 84 4.97 20.42 -19.81
N LEU A 85 3.77 19.92 -19.53
CA LEU A 85 2.53 20.56 -19.95
C LEU A 85 2.23 21.82 -19.14
N GLN A 86 2.45 21.81 -17.84
CA GLN A 86 2.31 22.99 -16.98
C GLN A 86 3.24 24.11 -17.46
N SER A 87 4.53 23.84 -17.67
CA SER A 87 5.47 24.86 -18.16
C SER A 87 5.05 25.43 -19.53
N SER A 88 4.57 24.58 -20.44
CA SER A 88 4.09 25.01 -21.77
C SER A 88 2.82 25.85 -21.73
N LEU A 89 2.01 25.71 -20.68
CA LEU A 89 0.72 26.39 -20.49
C LEU A 89 0.80 27.56 -19.49
N THR A 90 2.01 27.98 -19.12
CA THR A 90 2.23 29.12 -18.24
C THR A 90 2.51 30.41 -19.00
N CYS A 91 1.95 31.51 -18.50
CA CYS A 91 2.22 32.85 -18.98
C CYS A 91 3.60 33.32 -18.52
N SER A 92 4.41 33.86 -19.42
CA SER A 92 5.76 34.33 -19.11
C SER A 92 5.82 35.60 -18.26
N ILE A 93 4.66 36.23 -17.96
CA ILE A 93 4.57 37.47 -17.19
C ILE A 93 4.16 37.18 -15.73
N CYS A 94 3.05 36.47 -15.52
CA CYS A 94 2.59 36.15 -14.17
C CYS A 94 3.11 34.81 -13.65
N HIS A 95 3.72 33.98 -14.51
CA HIS A 95 4.19 32.62 -14.18
C HIS A 95 3.10 31.67 -13.66
N LEU A 96 1.83 31.98 -13.96
CA LEU A 96 0.67 31.14 -13.70
C LEU A 96 0.16 30.54 -15.01
N LEU A 97 -0.72 29.54 -14.92
CA LEU A 97 -1.46 29.03 -16.07
C LEU A 97 -2.19 30.17 -16.79
N TYR A 98 -2.29 30.09 -18.12
CA TYR A 98 -2.96 31.14 -18.89
C TYR A 98 -4.43 31.32 -18.46
N GLU A 99 -4.76 32.54 -18.05
CA GLU A 99 -6.13 32.98 -17.79
C GLU A 99 -6.57 33.91 -18.93
N ASN A 100 -7.61 33.51 -19.65
CA ASN A 100 -8.10 34.19 -20.87
C ASN A 100 -6.94 34.57 -21.81
N PRO A 101 -6.21 33.58 -22.37
CA PRO A 101 -5.03 33.85 -23.17
C PRO A 101 -5.34 34.67 -24.42
N VAL A 102 -4.43 35.60 -24.74
CA VAL A 102 -4.49 36.47 -25.91
C VAL A 102 -3.16 36.45 -26.66
N LEU A 103 -3.22 36.47 -27.99
CA LEU A 103 -2.08 36.62 -28.89
C LEU A 103 -1.76 38.10 -29.08
N PHE A 104 -0.52 38.48 -28.82
CA PHE A 104 0.01 39.79 -29.16
C PHE A 104 0.18 39.90 -30.67
N TRP A 105 -0.48 40.87 -31.31
CA TRP A 105 -0.32 41.11 -32.74
C TRP A 105 0.75 42.19 -33.00
N PRO A 106 1.70 42.00 -33.93
CA PRO A 106 1.76 40.95 -34.96
C PRO A 106 2.63 39.71 -34.61
N CYS A 107 3.35 39.70 -33.48
CA CYS A 107 4.37 38.68 -33.23
C CYS A 107 3.84 37.29 -32.81
N GLY A 108 2.57 37.18 -32.40
CA GLY A 108 1.91 35.93 -32.05
C GLY A 108 2.30 35.33 -30.68
N HIS A 109 3.02 36.05 -29.83
CA HIS A 109 3.29 35.57 -28.46
C HIS A 109 2.02 35.64 -27.60
N THR A 110 1.79 34.61 -26.78
CA THR A 110 0.57 34.51 -25.96
C THR A 110 0.82 35.01 -24.54
N PHE A 111 -0.14 35.76 -23.99
CA PHE A 111 -0.15 36.25 -22.61
C PHE A 111 -1.55 36.11 -22.02
N CYS A 112 -1.71 36.15 -20.70
CA CYS A 112 -3.05 36.35 -20.11
C CYS A 112 -3.59 37.72 -20.51
N GLN A 113 -4.90 37.86 -20.66
CA GLN A 113 -5.51 39.17 -21.00
C GLN A 113 -5.05 40.27 -20.03
N VAL A 114 -5.13 40.02 -18.72
CA VAL A 114 -4.69 40.98 -17.68
C VAL A 114 -3.18 41.28 -17.78
N CYS A 115 -2.38 40.29 -18.17
CA CYS A 115 -0.94 40.49 -18.36
C CYS A 115 -0.62 41.24 -19.65
N PHE A 116 -1.46 41.17 -20.68
CA PHE A 116 -1.29 41.97 -21.89
C PHE A 116 -1.54 43.45 -21.59
N ASP A 117 -2.56 43.76 -20.79
CA ASP A 117 -2.91 45.14 -20.45
C ASP A 117 -1.75 45.86 -19.72
N SER A 118 -0.92 45.13 -18.98
CA SER A 118 0.28 45.68 -18.32
C SER A 118 1.48 45.89 -19.24
N LEU A 119 1.42 45.48 -20.52
CA LEU A 119 2.48 45.68 -21.51
C LEU A 119 2.43 47.04 -22.22
N ALA A 120 1.45 47.88 -21.91
CA ALA A 120 1.29 49.19 -22.53
C ALA A 120 2.44 50.14 -22.14
N ILE A 121 3.12 50.70 -23.14
CA ILE A 121 4.15 51.75 -22.95
C ILE A 121 3.55 53.15 -23.18
N ALA A 122 2.58 53.24 -24.08
CA ALA A 122 1.81 54.45 -24.34
C ALA A 122 0.35 54.04 -24.66
N PRO A 123 -0.60 54.98 -24.71
CA PRO A 123 -1.98 54.67 -25.11
C PRO A 123 -1.99 53.92 -26.44
N SER A 124 -2.63 52.73 -26.48
CA SER A 124 -2.69 51.86 -27.66
C SER A 124 -1.32 51.44 -28.24
N LEU A 125 -0.25 51.46 -27.45
CA LEU A 125 1.08 51.00 -27.89
C LEU A 125 1.67 50.03 -26.88
N TYR A 126 1.93 48.81 -27.32
CA TYR A 126 2.38 47.70 -26.49
C TYR A 126 3.73 47.19 -26.96
N ARG A 127 4.53 46.62 -26.05
CA ARG A 127 5.78 45.95 -26.39
C ARG A 127 5.77 44.53 -25.87
N CYS A 128 6.01 43.58 -26.77
CA CYS A 128 6.14 42.19 -26.43
C CYS A 128 7.42 41.98 -25.59
N PRO A 129 7.33 41.44 -24.37
CA PRO A 129 8.51 41.17 -23.54
C PRO A 129 9.35 40.02 -24.09
N THR A 130 8.74 39.11 -24.85
CA THR A 130 9.42 37.89 -25.35
C THR A 130 10.32 38.16 -26.55
N CYS A 131 9.90 39.02 -27.48
CA CYS A 131 10.65 39.30 -28.72
C CYS A 131 10.96 40.78 -28.95
N GLY A 132 10.46 41.68 -28.10
CA GLY A 132 10.68 43.13 -28.23
C GLY A 132 9.85 43.82 -29.31
N SER A 133 9.00 43.08 -30.04
CA SER A 133 8.10 43.64 -31.06
C SER A 133 7.16 44.68 -30.45
N ILE A 134 6.98 45.79 -31.14
CA ILE A 134 6.07 46.87 -30.73
C ILE A 134 4.86 46.84 -31.67
N GLY A 135 3.67 46.87 -31.10
CA GLY A 135 2.42 46.81 -31.86
C GLY A 135 1.39 47.76 -31.28
N SER A 136 0.60 48.39 -32.15
CA SER A 136 -0.54 49.23 -31.76
C SER A 136 -1.90 48.60 -32.06
N GLU A 137 -1.90 47.44 -32.70
CA GLU A 137 -3.11 46.77 -33.19
C GLU A 137 -3.83 45.93 -32.11
N GLY A 138 -3.22 45.81 -30.92
CA GLY A 138 -3.84 45.13 -29.78
C GLY A 138 -3.60 43.62 -29.76
N PHE A 139 -4.66 42.86 -29.50
CA PHE A 139 -4.59 41.41 -29.29
C PHE A 139 -5.76 40.65 -29.91
N VAL A 140 -5.57 39.34 -30.10
CA VAL A 140 -6.63 38.40 -30.51
C VAL A 140 -6.75 37.30 -29.46
N HIS A 141 -7.97 36.92 -29.05
CA HIS A 141 -8.14 35.83 -28.09
C HIS A 141 -7.62 34.50 -28.63
N ASN A 142 -6.79 33.81 -27.84
CA ASN A 142 -6.24 32.51 -28.16
C ASN A 142 -7.14 31.39 -27.61
N LEU A 143 -8.27 31.15 -28.26
CA LEU A 143 -9.24 30.15 -27.81
C LEU A 143 -8.64 28.73 -27.74
N LEU A 144 -7.66 28.41 -28.58
CA LEU A 144 -6.97 27.11 -28.56
C LEU A 144 -6.19 26.89 -27.27
N VAL A 145 -5.41 27.89 -26.83
CA VAL A 145 -4.68 27.81 -25.56
C VAL A 145 -5.67 27.83 -24.39
N GLY A 146 -6.73 28.65 -24.48
CA GLY A 146 -7.81 28.69 -23.48
C GLY A 146 -8.44 27.32 -23.26
N ASP A 147 -8.91 26.68 -24.33
CA ASP A 147 -9.49 25.33 -24.31
C ASP A 147 -8.50 24.28 -23.79
N THR A 148 -7.22 24.40 -24.16
CA THR A 148 -6.17 23.48 -23.72
C THR A 148 -5.94 23.58 -22.22
N VAL A 149 -5.85 24.80 -21.67
CA VAL A 149 -5.75 25.04 -20.23
C VAL A 149 -6.99 24.52 -19.51
N SER A 150 -8.19 24.79 -20.00
CA SER A 150 -9.41 24.27 -19.38
C SER A 150 -9.48 22.74 -19.35
N LYS A 151 -9.09 22.07 -20.44
CA LYS A 151 -8.99 20.60 -20.49
C LYS A 151 -7.91 20.08 -19.56
N TRP A 152 -6.82 20.84 -19.39
CA TRP A 152 -5.75 20.49 -18.49
C TRP A 152 -6.16 20.57 -17.02
N MET A 153 -6.96 21.55 -16.62
CA MET A 153 -7.40 21.69 -15.22
C MET A 153 -8.14 20.45 -14.67
N PHE A 154 -8.75 19.62 -15.53
CA PHE A 154 -9.35 18.34 -15.09
C PHE A 154 -8.34 17.31 -14.57
N LYS A 155 -7.05 17.49 -14.87
CA LYS A 155 -5.96 16.62 -14.40
C LYS A 155 -5.70 16.75 -12.90
N ASP A 156 -6.08 17.87 -12.27
CA ASP A 156 -6.02 18.02 -10.81
C ASP A 156 -7.00 17.07 -10.09
N ALA A 157 -7.91 16.40 -10.82
CA ALA A 157 -8.72 15.29 -10.31
C ALA A 157 -7.99 13.92 -10.35
N GLY A 158 -6.69 13.85 -10.65
CA GLY A 158 -5.95 12.60 -10.87
C GLY A 158 -4.58 12.49 -10.18
N TYR A 159 -4.08 11.25 -10.10
CA TYR A 159 -2.79 10.66 -9.66
C TYR A 159 -1.86 11.30 -8.61
N GLY A 160 -1.97 12.59 -8.26
CA GLY A 160 -1.22 13.20 -7.14
C GLY A 160 -1.47 12.46 -5.82
N ASP A 161 -2.66 11.88 -5.65
CA ASP A 161 -3.03 11.05 -4.50
C ASP A 161 -2.38 9.66 -4.48
N LEU A 162 -1.67 9.23 -5.53
CA LEU A 162 -1.07 7.89 -5.59
C LEU A 162 0.24 7.78 -4.82
N GLN A 163 0.95 8.89 -4.59
CA GLN A 163 2.24 8.86 -3.89
C GLN A 163 2.12 8.42 -2.43
N GLU A 164 1.10 8.89 -1.70
CA GLU A 164 0.93 8.52 -0.29
C GLU A 164 0.59 7.01 -0.11
N PRO A 165 -0.38 6.42 -0.83
CA PRO A 165 -0.61 4.97 -0.84
C PRO A 165 0.63 4.17 -1.25
N LEU A 166 1.35 4.57 -2.30
CA LEU A 166 2.54 3.87 -2.76
C LEU A 166 3.65 3.86 -1.70
N ASN A 167 3.86 4.98 -1.00
CA ASN A 167 4.81 5.08 0.11
C ASN A 167 4.42 4.16 1.28
N LYS A 168 3.13 4.08 1.64
CA LYS A 168 2.66 3.15 2.67
C LYS A 168 2.93 1.69 2.28
N ILE A 169 2.63 1.32 1.03
CA ILE A 169 2.88 -0.03 0.51
C ILE A 169 4.38 -0.36 0.56
N ARG A 170 5.24 0.59 0.16
CA ARG A 170 6.71 0.43 0.20
C ARG A 170 7.22 0.19 1.62
N LEU A 171 6.67 0.93 2.61
CA LEU A 171 7.02 0.77 4.02
C LEU A 171 6.60 -0.60 4.59
N HIS A 172 5.44 -1.13 4.17
CA HIS A 172 5.04 -2.48 4.57
C HIS A 172 5.88 -3.56 3.89
N LEU A 173 6.23 -3.37 2.61
CA LEU A 173 7.08 -4.32 1.89
C LEU A 173 8.53 -4.34 2.35
N SER A 174 9.07 -3.26 2.89
CA SER A 174 10.42 -3.27 3.49
C SER A 174 10.50 -4.16 4.72
N ARG A 175 9.37 -4.34 5.43
CA ARG A 175 9.26 -5.26 6.57
C ARG A 175 9.11 -6.71 6.15
N PHE A 176 8.78 -6.97 4.88
CA PHE A 176 8.62 -8.31 4.34
C PHE A 176 9.99 -8.95 4.08
N ARG A 177 10.46 -9.81 5.00
CA ARG A 177 11.74 -10.52 4.90
C ARG A 177 11.54 -11.94 4.35
N LYS A 178 11.47 -12.09 3.02
CA LYS A 178 11.20 -13.35 2.30
C LYS A 178 11.98 -14.54 2.88
N GLN A 179 13.30 -14.47 2.94
CA GLN A 179 14.16 -15.54 3.45
C GLN A 179 13.81 -16.00 4.86
N ARG A 180 13.57 -15.06 5.79
CA ARG A 180 13.21 -15.38 7.18
C ARG A 180 11.86 -16.09 7.27
N MET A 181 10.89 -15.69 6.44
CA MET A 181 9.59 -16.35 6.36
C MET A 181 9.70 -17.73 5.73
N GLU A 182 10.47 -17.90 4.65
CA GLU A 182 10.72 -19.21 4.04
C GLU A 182 11.32 -20.20 5.03
N SER A 183 12.38 -19.79 5.76
CA SER A 183 12.98 -20.62 6.81
C SER A 183 11.98 -21.00 7.90
N LYS A 184 11.16 -20.04 8.36
CA LYS A 184 10.17 -20.31 9.40
C LYS A 184 9.03 -21.21 8.92
N ILE A 185 8.59 -21.06 7.67
CA ILE A 185 7.58 -21.93 7.05
C ILE A 185 8.13 -23.35 6.93
N ALA A 186 9.40 -23.53 6.56
CA ALA A 186 10.03 -24.84 6.50
C ALA A 186 10.09 -25.53 7.87
N GLU A 187 10.55 -24.81 8.89
CA GLU A 187 10.58 -25.29 10.28
C GLU A 187 9.18 -25.69 10.78
N LEU A 188 8.17 -24.84 10.55
CA LEU A 188 6.80 -25.12 10.98
C LEU A 188 6.19 -26.31 10.25
N LYS A 189 6.50 -26.50 8.96
CA LYS A 189 6.07 -27.69 8.20
C LYS A 189 6.67 -28.98 8.76
N GLN A 190 7.95 -28.96 9.17
CA GLN A 190 8.61 -30.11 9.80
C GLN A 190 7.97 -30.47 11.14
N LEU A 191 7.79 -29.49 12.03
CA LEU A 191 7.13 -29.70 13.33
C LEU A 191 5.74 -30.31 13.19
N ILE A 192 4.99 -29.83 12.21
CA ILE A 192 3.66 -30.35 11.84
C ILE A 192 3.75 -31.81 11.42
N GLN A 193 4.71 -32.17 10.57
CA GLN A 193 4.89 -33.54 10.10
C GLN A 193 5.28 -34.49 11.23
N GLU A 194 6.18 -34.08 12.13
CA GLU A 194 6.59 -34.85 13.31
C GLU A 194 5.41 -35.09 14.26
N GLN A 195 4.61 -34.05 14.55
CA GLN A 195 3.42 -34.17 15.40
C GLN A 195 2.36 -35.10 14.79
N LYS A 196 2.21 -35.08 13.45
CA LYS A 196 1.34 -36.02 12.73
C LYS A 196 1.76 -37.48 12.91
N GLN A 197 3.06 -37.75 12.87
CA GLN A 197 3.60 -39.09 13.07
C GLN A 197 3.36 -39.56 14.51
N LEU A 198 3.65 -38.71 15.50
CA LEU A 198 3.42 -39.01 16.92
C LEU A 198 1.94 -39.27 17.25
N HIS A 199 1.01 -38.45 16.74
CA HIS A 199 -0.43 -38.66 16.93
C HIS A 199 -0.94 -39.91 16.20
N GLY A 200 -0.37 -40.24 15.03
CA GLY A 200 -0.66 -41.48 14.32
C GLY A 200 -0.24 -42.71 15.12
N GLU A 201 0.96 -42.69 15.72
CA GLU A 201 1.50 -43.78 16.55
C GLU A 201 0.73 -43.93 17.88
N GLN A 202 0.37 -42.84 18.55
CA GLN A 202 -0.43 -42.88 19.77
C GLN A 202 -1.84 -43.48 19.55
N ASN A 203 -2.52 -43.13 18.45
CA ASN A 203 -3.81 -43.74 18.10
C ASN A 203 -3.69 -45.26 17.80
N VAL A 204 -2.55 -45.71 17.27
CA VAL A 204 -2.29 -47.15 17.02
C VAL A 204 -2.00 -47.90 18.33
N ILE A 205 -1.36 -47.26 19.30
CA ILE A 205 -1.10 -47.83 20.63
C ILE A 205 -2.39 -47.92 21.45
N ASP A 206 -3.21 -46.85 21.50
CA ASP A 206 -4.49 -46.85 22.21
C ASP A 206 -5.48 -47.88 21.65
N ASN A 207 -5.49 -48.12 20.33
CA ASN A 207 -6.32 -49.16 19.73
C ASN A 207 -5.82 -50.60 20.00
N ARG A 208 -4.55 -50.79 20.37
CA ARG A 208 -3.99 -52.11 20.70
C ARG A 208 -4.20 -52.49 22.17
N SER A 209 -4.49 -51.55 23.07
CA SER A 209 -4.67 -51.79 24.51
C SER A 209 -6.12 -51.97 24.95
N ILE A 210 -7.08 -52.07 24.03
CA ILE A 210 -8.49 -52.28 24.37
C ILE A 210 -8.75 -53.78 24.55
N ASP A 211 -8.47 -54.31 25.74
CA ASP A 211 -8.93 -55.65 26.13
C ASP A 211 -10.41 -55.58 26.56
N ILE A 212 -11.29 -56.07 25.70
CA ILE A 212 -12.72 -56.22 26.00
C ILE A 212 -12.89 -57.45 26.89
N THR A 213 -13.01 -57.24 28.19
CA THR A 213 -13.40 -58.29 29.14
C THR A 213 -14.92 -58.38 29.22
N TYR A 214 -15.46 -59.47 28.69
CA TYR A 214 -16.89 -59.81 28.86
C TYR A 214 -17.11 -60.34 30.26
N ARG A 215 -18.07 -59.75 31.00
CA ARG A 215 -18.57 -60.35 32.25
C ARG A 215 -19.34 -61.62 31.89
N ALA A 216 -18.87 -62.77 32.38
CA ALA A 216 -19.66 -63.99 32.36
C ALA A 216 -20.87 -63.82 33.30
N PHE A 217 -22.04 -64.23 32.81
CA PHE A 217 -23.33 -64.15 33.48
C PHE A 217 -23.38 -64.97 34.78
#